data_AF-A0A7J6V1W6-F1
#
_entry.id   AF-A0A7J6V1W6-F1
#
_cell.length_a   1.000
_cell.length_b   1.000
_cell.length_c   1.000
_cell.angle_alpha   90.00
_cell.angle_beta   90.00
_cell.angle_gamma   90.00
#
_symmetry.space_group_name_H-M   'P 1'
#
loop_
_entity.id
_entity.type
_entity.pdbx_description
1 polymer ?
#
loop_
_entity_poly.entity_id
_entity_poly.type
_entity_poly.pdbx_seq_one_letter_code
_entity_poly.pdbx_strand_id
1 'polypeptide(L)'
;MRPVVLPCLRYQDRDLANRKGSLSDMGTMPFPPGVGGGRGADVQSYEVITPDKAIDENNVGNRMLRNMGWQEGLGLGKDGSGIVEPVQAQAMDVRAGLGSQQRKAVDPSLEAQAGDSYRTLIQKKALARFREMS
;
A
#
# COMPACT_ATOMS: atom_id res chain seq x y z
N MET A 1 5.61 -50.75 10.93
CA MET A 1 4.84 -49.70 10.23
C MET A 1 4.42 -48.62 11.21
N ARG A 2 5.05 -47.44 11.18
CA ARG A 2 4.49 -46.11 11.52
C ARG A 2 5.43 -45.03 10.96
N PRO A 3 5.08 -44.29 9.88
CA PRO A 3 5.90 -43.17 9.44
C PRO A 3 5.61 -41.94 10.32
N VAL A 4 6.68 -41.35 10.86
CA VAL A 4 6.67 -40.05 11.54
C VAL A 4 6.64 -38.98 10.46
N VAL A 5 5.56 -38.22 10.36
CA VAL A 5 5.46 -37.06 9.46
C VAL A 5 6.21 -35.90 10.13
N LEU A 6 7.42 -35.60 9.66
CA LEU A 6 8.08 -34.34 9.97
C LEU A 6 7.35 -33.20 9.25
N PRO A 7 6.98 -32.10 9.92
CA PRO A 7 6.53 -30.90 9.24
C PRO A 7 7.71 -30.26 8.52
N CYS A 8 7.55 -30.09 7.21
CA CYS A 8 8.51 -29.47 6.30
C CYS A 8 9.13 -28.21 6.90
N LEU A 9 10.45 -28.27 7.09
CA LEU A 9 11.29 -27.09 7.18
C LEU A 9 11.04 -26.20 5.95
N ARG A 10 10.86 -24.90 6.19
CA ARG A 10 10.79 -23.89 5.14
C ARG A 10 12.04 -23.99 4.28
N TYR A 11 11.83 -24.34 3.02
CA TYR A 11 12.78 -24.18 1.94
C TYR A 11 13.03 -22.68 1.73
N GLN A 12 14.23 -22.22 2.08
CA GLN A 12 14.79 -20.98 1.58
C GLN A 12 15.26 -21.26 0.15
N ASP A 13 14.42 -20.93 -0.82
CA ASP A 13 14.88 -20.86 -2.20
C ASP A 13 15.38 -19.45 -2.50
N ARG A 14 16.67 -19.36 -2.80
CA ARG A 14 17.33 -18.19 -3.36
C ARG A 14 17.88 -18.56 -4.73
N ASP A 15 17.01 -18.98 -5.65
CA ASP A 15 17.40 -19.20 -7.04
C ASP A 15 17.13 -17.94 -7.87
N LEU A 16 18.01 -16.96 -7.68
CA LEU A 16 18.36 -15.98 -8.71
C LEU A 16 19.33 -16.65 -9.70
N ALA A 17 18.82 -17.54 -10.55
CA ALA A 17 19.45 -17.90 -11.81
C ALA A 17 18.52 -18.82 -12.61
N ASN A 18 18.38 -18.52 -13.90
CA ASN A 18 17.82 -19.39 -14.91
C ASN A 18 16.29 -19.42 -15.09
N ARG A 19 15.74 -18.27 -15.52
CA ARG A 19 14.69 -18.26 -16.53
C ARG A 19 15.13 -17.46 -17.75
N LYS A 20 16.17 -17.95 -18.42
CA LYS A 20 16.32 -17.72 -19.87
C LYS A 20 15.43 -18.76 -20.58
N GLY A 21 14.12 -18.68 -20.31
CA GLY A 21 13.11 -19.42 -21.06
C GLY A 21 12.79 -18.62 -22.32
N SER A 22 12.91 -19.26 -23.47
CA SER A 22 12.56 -18.69 -24.78
C SER A 22 11.16 -18.06 -24.71
N LEU A 23 11.05 -16.79 -25.11
CA LEU A 23 9.83 -15.97 -25.14
C LEU A 23 8.72 -16.55 -26.05
N SER A 24 8.97 -17.67 -26.73
CA SER A 24 8.10 -18.23 -27.76
C SER A 24 7.19 -19.36 -27.32
N ASP A 25 7.29 -19.88 -26.08
CA ASP A 25 6.66 -21.17 -25.73
C ASP A 25 5.88 -21.19 -24.41
N MET A 26 5.13 -20.12 -24.14
CA MET A 26 4.01 -20.13 -23.19
C MET A 26 2.91 -19.27 -23.80
N GLY A 27 1.82 -19.94 -24.19
CA GLY A 27 0.72 -19.38 -24.97
C GLY A 27 0.24 -18.01 -24.49
N THR A 28 -0.03 -17.17 -25.49
CA THR A 28 -0.75 -15.90 -25.39
C THR A 28 -1.88 -16.01 -24.37
N MET A 29 -1.70 -15.35 -23.23
CA MET A 29 -2.77 -15.17 -22.24
C MET A 29 -4.01 -14.61 -22.97
N PRO A 30 -5.24 -14.99 -22.59
CA PRO A 30 -6.47 -14.68 -23.35
C PRO A 30 -6.90 -13.20 -23.19
N PHE A 31 -5.96 -12.31 -22.90
CA PHE A 31 -6.20 -10.88 -22.80
C PHE A 31 -5.76 -10.21 -24.10
N PRO A 32 -6.57 -9.28 -24.63
CA PRO A 32 -6.27 -8.63 -25.89
C PRO A 32 -4.88 -7.95 -25.83
N PRO A 33 -4.09 -8.04 -26.91
CA PRO A 33 -2.80 -7.35 -27.01
C PRO A 33 -3.03 -5.84 -26.82
N GLY A 34 -2.47 -5.30 -25.74
CA GLY A 34 -2.70 -3.92 -25.28
C GLY A 34 -3.03 -3.79 -23.78
N VAL A 35 -3.37 -4.88 -23.09
CA VAL A 35 -3.71 -4.88 -21.65
C VAL A 35 -2.47 -4.96 -20.72
N GLY A 36 -1.25 -5.08 -21.28
CA GLY A 36 0.01 -4.93 -20.55
C GLY A 36 0.57 -3.51 -20.73
N GLY A 37 0.13 -2.57 -19.90
CA GLY A 37 0.49 -1.15 -19.98
C GLY A 37 1.96 -0.86 -19.70
N GLY A 38 2.79 -1.00 -20.73
CA GLY A 38 4.15 -0.44 -20.79
C GLY A 38 4.18 0.78 -21.70
N ARG A 39 3.55 1.88 -21.28
CA ARG A 39 3.78 3.22 -21.85
C ARG A 39 4.01 4.15 -20.67
N GLY A 40 5.24 4.61 -20.50
CA GLY A 40 5.58 5.66 -19.55
C GLY A 40 4.84 6.93 -19.95
N ALA A 41 3.67 7.13 -19.35
CA ALA A 41 3.04 8.43 -19.32
C ALA A 41 3.90 9.33 -18.45
N ASP A 42 4.22 10.52 -18.97
CA ASP A 42 4.67 11.67 -18.19
C ASP A 42 3.75 11.80 -16.97
N VAL A 43 4.31 11.52 -15.78
CA VAL A 43 3.59 11.65 -14.52
C VAL A 43 3.59 13.14 -14.22
N GLN A 44 2.58 13.84 -14.74
CA GLN A 44 2.29 15.21 -14.30
C GLN A 44 2.18 15.18 -12.78
N SER A 45 3.13 15.85 -12.13
CA SER A 45 3.23 15.92 -10.68
C SER A 45 2.03 16.70 -10.17
N TYR A 46 1.03 16.00 -9.64
CA TYR A 46 -0.09 16.62 -8.98
C TYR A 46 0.28 16.84 -7.51
N GLU A 47 0.05 18.04 -6.99
CA GLU A 47 0.11 18.24 -5.55
C GLU A 47 -1.14 17.60 -4.92
N VAL A 48 -0.92 16.67 -3.99
CA VAL A 48 -1.99 16.12 -3.17
C VAL A 48 -2.48 17.25 -2.25
N ILE A 49 -3.78 17.56 -2.31
CA ILE A 49 -4.42 18.51 -1.39
C ILE A 49 -4.50 17.82 -0.03
N THR A 50 -3.56 18.14 0.85
CA THR A 50 -3.58 17.68 2.24
C THR A 50 -4.55 18.55 3.05
N PRO A 51 -5.17 18.01 4.11
CA PRO A 51 -6.09 18.78 4.95
C PRO A 51 -5.40 19.96 5.63
N ASP A 52 -4.08 19.86 5.80
CA ASP A 52 -3.25 20.87 6.47
C ASP A 52 -2.95 22.09 5.57
N LYS A 53 -3.21 21.99 4.25
CA LYS A 53 -2.90 23.04 3.28
C LYS A 53 -4.19 23.55 2.64
N ALA A 54 -4.68 24.69 3.14
CA ALA A 54 -5.80 25.41 2.55
C ALA A 54 -5.49 25.79 1.08
N ILE A 55 -6.54 25.85 0.25
CA ILE A 55 -6.40 26.27 -1.15
C ILE A 55 -6.08 27.77 -1.17
N ASP A 56 -4.90 28.12 -1.68
CA ASP A 56 -4.49 29.52 -1.81
C ASP A 56 -5.47 30.34 -2.69
N GLU A 57 -5.61 31.63 -2.41
CA GLU A 57 -6.47 32.56 -3.17
C GLU A 57 -5.99 32.76 -4.61
N ASN A 58 -4.70 32.59 -4.84
CA ASN A 58 -4.10 32.67 -6.17
C ASN A 58 -4.41 31.45 -7.04
N ASN A 59 -4.95 30.38 -6.46
CA ASN A 59 -5.32 29.18 -7.20
C ASN A 59 -6.49 29.47 -8.16
N VAL A 60 -6.32 29.10 -9.43
CA VAL A 60 -7.35 29.32 -10.47
C VAL A 60 -8.69 28.67 -10.09
N GLY A 61 -8.67 27.48 -9.49
CA GLY A 61 -9.87 26.79 -9.00
C GLY A 61 -10.56 27.53 -7.87
N ASN A 62 -9.82 28.10 -6.91
CA ASN A 62 -10.39 28.91 -5.83
C ASN A 62 -11.13 30.14 -6.38
N ARG A 63 -10.49 30.86 -7.30
CA ARG A 63 -11.11 32.01 -7.98
C ARG A 63 -12.39 31.62 -8.72
N MET A 64 -12.38 30.47 -9.40
CA MET A 64 -13.58 29.96 -10.07
C MET A 64 -14.70 29.63 -9.09
N LEU A 65 -14.40 28.95 -7.98
CA LEU A 65 -15.38 28.62 -6.95
C LEU A 65 -16.01 29.88 -6.34
N ARG A 66 -15.19 30.86 -5.97
CA ARG A 66 -15.67 32.16 -5.44
C ARG A 66 -16.56 32.91 -6.42
N ASN A 67 -16.19 32.94 -7.70
CA ASN A 67 -17.01 33.56 -8.75
C ASN A 67 -18.37 32.87 -8.95
N MET A 68 -18.45 31.58 -8.62
CA MET A 68 -19.71 30.80 -8.63
C MET A 68 -20.51 30.94 -7.33
N GLY A 69 -20.07 31.78 -6.39
CA GLY A 69 -20.75 32.05 -5.12
C GLY A 69 -20.37 31.12 -3.98
N TRP A 70 -19.39 30.23 -4.18
CA TRP A 70 -18.84 29.43 -3.08
C TRP A 70 -18.00 30.30 -2.15
N GLN A 71 -18.09 30.06 -0.85
CA GLN A 71 -17.35 30.78 0.18
C GLN A 71 -16.46 29.81 0.95
N GLU A 72 -15.29 30.28 1.32
CA GLU A 72 -14.33 29.49 2.10
C GLU A 72 -14.95 29.05 3.45
N GLY A 73 -14.70 27.80 3.83
CA GLY A 73 -15.26 27.21 5.05
C GLY A 73 -16.70 26.67 4.92
N LEU A 74 -17.40 26.93 3.80
CA LEU A 74 -18.71 26.33 3.54
C LEU A 74 -18.60 25.10 2.65
N GLY A 75 -19.42 24.09 2.93
CA GLY A 75 -19.58 22.93 2.06
C GLY A 75 -20.19 23.31 0.72
N LEU A 76 -19.96 22.51 -0.31
CA LEU A 76 -20.63 22.68 -1.60
C LEU A 76 -22.11 22.24 -1.54
N GLY A 77 -22.93 22.73 -2.48
CA GLY A 77 -24.34 22.36 -2.60
C GLY A 77 -25.31 23.46 -2.14
N LYS A 78 -26.61 23.28 -2.42
CA LYS A 78 -27.65 24.31 -2.22
C LYS A 78 -27.73 24.87 -0.79
N ASP A 79 -27.54 24.01 0.20
CA ASP A 79 -27.67 24.35 1.62
C ASP A 79 -26.29 24.44 2.30
N GLY A 80 -25.20 24.37 1.54
CA GLY A 80 -23.84 24.33 2.10
C GLY A 80 -23.50 23.04 2.86
N SER A 81 -24.30 21.98 2.70
CA SER A 81 -24.19 20.71 3.46
C SER A 81 -23.16 19.72 2.91
N GLY A 82 -22.44 20.07 1.85
CA GLY A 82 -21.37 19.27 1.31
C GLY A 82 -20.19 19.10 2.27
N ILE A 83 -19.36 18.09 2.01
CA ILE A 83 -18.16 17.83 2.79
C ILE A 83 -17.21 19.02 2.65
N VAL A 84 -16.79 19.60 3.78
CA VAL A 84 -15.89 20.75 3.85
C VAL A 84 -14.43 20.33 3.76
N GLU A 85 -14.05 19.30 4.53
CA GLU A 85 -12.67 18.82 4.58
C GLU A 85 -12.42 17.69 3.57
N PRO A 86 -11.26 17.65 2.91
CA PRO A 86 -10.94 16.60 1.96
C PRO A 86 -10.91 15.23 2.64
N VAL A 87 -11.54 14.23 2.01
CA VAL A 87 -11.52 12.85 2.51
C VAL A 87 -10.11 12.27 2.38
N GLN A 88 -9.57 11.78 3.50
CA GLN A 88 -8.23 11.21 3.54
C GLN A 88 -8.22 9.75 3.08
N ALA A 89 -7.37 9.45 2.11
CA ALA A 89 -7.12 8.08 1.67
C ALA A 89 -5.93 7.48 2.44
N GLN A 90 -6.07 6.25 2.92
CA GLN A 90 -4.96 5.51 3.50
C GLN A 90 -4.11 4.92 2.37
N ALA A 91 -2.86 5.35 2.27
CA ALA A 91 -1.92 4.78 1.31
C ALA A 91 -1.46 3.38 1.78
N MET A 92 -1.41 2.44 0.84
CA MET A 92 -0.87 1.09 1.03
C MET A 92 0.41 0.93 0.22
N ASP A 93 1.24 -0.05 0.59
CA ASP A 93 2.42 -0.40 -0.20
C ASP A 93 1.99 -0.86 -1.62
N VAL A 94 2.84 -0.62 -2.63
CA VAL A 94 2.53 -0.78 -4.07
C VAL A 94 2.05 -2.19 -4.43
N ARG A 95 2.42 -3.19 -3.63
CA ARG A 95 2.07 -4.60 -3.82
C ARG A 95 1.30 -5.20 -2.63
N ALA A 96 0.80 -4.37 -1.73
CA ALA A 96 -0.03 -4.83 -0.63
C ALA A 96 -1.39 -5.34 -1.16
N GLY A 97 -1.82 -6.51 -0.68
CA GLY A 97 -3.15 -7.04 -0.99
C GLY A 97 -4.22 -6.34 -0.16
N LEU A 98 -5.47 -6.36 -0.63
CA LEU A 98 -6.60 -5.86 0.16
C LEU A 98 -6.68 -6.60 1.51
N GLY A 99 -6.79 -5.86 2.60
CA GLY A 99 -6.78 -6.40 3.96
C GLY A 99 -5.38 -6.60 4.57
N SER A 100 -4.30 -6.35 3.82
CA SER A 100 -2.97 -6.29 4.43
C SER A 100 -2.89 -5.09 5.35
N GLN A 101 -2.58 -5.32 6.62
CA GLN A 101 -2.37 -4.24 7.56
C GLN A 101 -0.98 -3.66 7.34
N GLN A 102 -0.88 -2.34 7.29
CA GLN A 102 0.40 -1.66 7.41
C GLN A 102 1.07 -2.18 8.68
N ARG A 103 2.33 -2.65 8.59
CA ARG A 103 3.01 -3.14 9.80
C ARG A 103 3.02 -2.02 10.82
N LYS A 104 2.26 -2.20 11.91
CA LYS A 104 2.39 -1.34 13.08
C LYS A 104 3.87 -1.38 13.47
N ALA A 105 4.45 -0.23 13.78
CA ALA A 105 5.81 -0.13 14.28
C ALA A 105 5.88 -0.96 15.58
N VAL A 106 6.26 -2.22 15.44
CA VAL A 106 6.60 -3.07 16.57
C VAL A 106 7.89 -2.48 17.12
N ASP A 107 7.98 -2.41 18.46
CA ASP A 107 9.21 -2.04 19.15
C ASP A 107 10.42 -2.69 18.45
N PRO A 108 11.43 -1.91 17.99
CA PRO A 108 12.58 -2.43 17.26
C PRO A 108 13.29 -3.59 17.96
N SER A 109 13.15 -3.71 19.28
CA SER A 109 13.67 -4.81 20.09
C SER A 109 12.96 -6.17 19.84
N LEU A 110 11.69 -6.13 19.46
CA LEU A 110 10.86 -7.32 19.21
C LEU A 110 10.85 -7.75 17.74
N GLU A 111 11.46 -6.97 16.86
CA GLU A 111 11.66 -7.37 15.47
C GLU A 111 12.67 -8.53 15.37
N ALA A 112 12.42 -9.42 14.41
CA ALA A 112 13.33 -10.52 14.13
C ALA A 112 14.56 -9.97 13.39
N GLN A 113 15.73 -10.04 14.02
CA GLN A 113 16.99 -9.58 13.47
C GLN A 113 17.74 -10.73 12.79
N ALA A 114 18.54 -10.39 11.76
CA ALA A 114 19.44 -11.35 11.11
C ALA A 114 20.56 -11.74 12.09
N GLY A 115 20.37 -12.85 12.81
CA GLY A 115 21.27 -13.32 13.87
C GLY A 115 20.56 -13.86 15.10
N ASP A 116 19.24 -13.66 15.22
CA ASP A 116 18.44 -14.20 16.32
C ASP A 116 18.43 -15.74 16.28
N SER A 117 18.71 -16.35 17.44
CA SER A 117 18.54 -17.80 17.63
C SER A 117 17.05 -18.18 17.50
N TYR A 118 16.76 -19.39 17.02
CA TYR A 118 15.38 -19.86 16.85
C TYR A 118 14.52 -19.65 18.12
N ARG A 119 15.08 -19.91 19.31
CA ARG A 119 14.39 -19.72 20.59
C ARG A 119 14.01 -18.27 20.85
N THR A 120 14.92 -17.32 20.59
CA THR A 120 14.66 -15.89 20.81
C THR A 120 13.64 -15.37 19.82
N LEU A 121 13.70 -15.84 18.56
CA LEU A 121 12.75 -15.47 17.51
C LEU A 121 11.31 -15.91 17.87
N ILE A 122 11.13 -17.13 18.39
CA ILE A 122 9.82 -17.61 18.85
C ILE A 122 9.32 -16.80 20.03
N GLN A 123 10.18 -16.51 21.01
CA GLN A 123 9.82 -15.68 22.18
C GLN A 123 9.43 -14.26 21.77
N LYS A 124 10.24 -13.59 20.93
CA LYS A 124 9.96 -12.26 20.39
C LYS A 124 8.61 -12.23 19.65
N LYS A 125 8.37 -13.21 18.76
CA LYS A 125 7.08 -13.31 18.03
C LYS A 125 5.90 -13.56 18.96
N ALA A 126 6.07 -14.41 19.97
CA ALA A 126 5.01 -14.68 20.95
C ALA A 126 4.65 -13.42 21.75
N LEU A 127 5.65 -12.67 22.22
CA LEU A 127 5.45 -11.41 22.93
C LEU A 127 4.82 -10.34 22.03
N ALA A 128 5.24 -10.21 20.77
CA ALA A 128 4.65 -9.28 19.83
C ALA A 128 3.16 -9.55 19.60
N ARG A 129 2.78 -10.83 19.43
CA ARG A 129 1.37 -11.23 19.27
C ARG A 129 0.55 -10.97 20.53
N PHE A 130 1.10 -11.26 21.71
CA PHE A 130 0.41 -10.99 22.97
C PHE A 130 0.09 -9.49 23.13
N ARG A 131 1.04 -8.61 22.81
CA ARG A 131 0.86 -7.16 22.87
C ARG A 131 -0.16 -6.60 21.86
N GLU A 132 -0.40 -7.29 20.76
CA GLU A 132 -1.43 -6.89 19.79
C GLU A 132 -2.85 -7.24 20.28
N MET A 133 -2.97 -8.29 21.10
CA MET A 133 -4.25 -8.84 21.56
C MET A 133 -4.71 -8.28 22.92
N SER A 134 -3.83 -7.61 23.66
CA SER A 134 -4.12 -6.94 24.94
C SER A 134 -4.31 -5.44 24.73
#